data_AF-A0AB38AVP0-F1
#
_entry.id   AF-A0AB38AVP0-F1
#
_cell.length_a   1.000
_cell.length_b   1.000
_cell.length_c   1.000
_cell.angle_alpha   90.00
_cell.angle_beta   90.00
_cell.angle_gamma   90.00
#
_symmetry.space_group_name_H-M   'P 1'
#
loop_
_entity.id
_entity.type
_entity.pdbx_description
1 polymer ?
#
loop_
_entity_poly.entity_id
_entity_poly.type
_entity_poly.pdbx_seq_one_letter_code
_entity_poly.pdbx_strand_id
1 'polypeptide(L)'
;MSGQFGVDPTVLTELAGTFDREAKGLAAPIHTFTATASEVGEAFGILGACDGATEKYQKLLSSTVKALGHLPDVLKSDADRLRINASRYQDADQAAIGHLRSVPRYQGA
;
A
#
# COMPACT_ATOMS: atom_id res chain seq x y z
N MET A 1 18.88 13.21 -7.06
CA MET A 1 20.27 12.83 -7.39
C MET A 1 20.33 11.35 -7.12
N SER A 2 20.39 10.51 -8.15
CA SER A 2 20.52 9.07 -7.96
C SER A 2 21.85 8.77 -7.28
N GLY A 3 21.80 8.21 -6.07
CA GLY A 3 22.95 7.78 -5.30
C GLY A 3 23.77 6.69 -5.99
N GLN A 4 24.84 6.25 -5.32
CA GLN A 4 25.81 5.29 -5.87
C GLN A 4 25.18 3.93 -6.22
N PHE A 5 23.96 3.67 -5.73
CA PHE A 5 23.17 2.46 -5.97
C PHE A 5 22.07 2.61 -7.04
N GLY A 6 21.98 3.73 -7.75
CA GLY A 6 21.06 3.91 -8.89
C GLY A 6 19.57 4.02 -8.55
N VAL A 7 19.19 3.94 -7.27
CA VAL A 7 17.84 4.16 -6.76
C VAL A 7 17.82 5.50 -6.03
N ASP A 8 16.90 6.40 -6.39
CA ASP A 8 16.74 7.68 -5.71
C ASP A 8 15.79 7.52 -4.50
N PRO A 9 16.26 7.70 -3.26
CA PRO A 9 15.43 7.56 -2.05
C PRO A 9 14.23 8.52 -2.01
N THR A 10 14.33 9.67 -2.67
CA THR A 10 13.22 10.62 -2.78
C THR A 10 12.07 10.02 -3.59
N VAL A 11 12.37 9.32 -4.68
CA VAL A 11 11.36 8.64 -5.52
C VAL A 11 10.65 7.53 -4.74
N LEU A 12 11.38 6.75 -3.93
CA LEU A 12 10.76 5.74 -3.06
C LEU A 12 9.85 6.37 -2.01
N THR A 13 10.24 7.52 -1.47
CA THR A 13 9.43 8.26 -0.48
C THR A 13 8.17 8.84 -1.11
N GLU A 14 8.25 9.38 -2.32
CA GLU A 14 7.11 9.88 -3.10
C GLU A 14 6.14 8.74 -3.46
N LEU A 15 6.68 7.58 -3.86
CA LEU A 15 5.87 6.40 -4.13
C LEU A 15 5.15 5.91 -2.86
N ALA A 16 5.83 5.87 -1.72
CA ALA A 16 5.21 5.56 -0.43
C ALA A 16 4.07 6.54 -0.10
N GLY A 17 4.27 7.84 -0.34
CA GLY A 17 3.23 8.86 -0.17
C GLY A 17 2.02 8.67 -1.09
N THR A 18 2.25 8.13 -2.30
CA THR A 18 1.18 7.79 -3.24
C THR A 18 0.35 6.61 -2.71
N PHE A 19 1.01 5.55 -2.26
CA PHE A 19 0.33 4.38 -1.68
C PHE A 19 -0.52 4.75 -0.44
N ASP A 20 0.00 5.60 0.44
CA ASP A 20 -0.77 6.13 1.58
C ASP A 20 -2.02 6.91 1.15
N ARG A 21 -1.90 7.71 0.09
CA ARG A 21 -3.01 8.52 -0.43
C ARG A 21 -4.09 7.63 -1.00
N GLU A 22 -3.71 6.63 -1.80
CA GLU A 22 -4.65 5.65 -2.35
C GLU A 22 -5.31 4.81 -1.24
N ALA A 23 -4.54 4.37 -0.24
CA ALA A 23 -5.08 3.65 0.92
C ALA A 23 -6.16 4.45 1.67
N LYS A 24 -5.90 5.75 1.91
CA LYS A 24 -6.87 6.67 2.51
C LYS A 24 -8.07 6.93 1.59
N GLY A 25 -7.82 7.08 0.30
CA GLY A 25 -8.84 7.32 -0.73
C GLY A 25 -9.82 6.15 -0.87
N LEU A 26 -9.38 4.92 -0.61
CA LEU A 26 -10.20 3.71 -0.67
C LEU A 26 -11.15 3.56 0.53
N ALA A 27 -10.87 4.17 1.67
CA ALA A 27 -11.67 3.97 2.89
C ALA A 27 -13.15 4.37 2.71
N ALA A 28 -13.40 5.54 2.11
CA ALA A 28 -14.76 6.04 1.90
C ALA A 28 -15.56 5.21 0.86
N PRO A 29 -15.03 4.90 -0.34
CA PRO A 29 -15.69 4.00 -1.29
C PRO A 29 -15.99 2.61 -0.71
N ILE A 30 -15.06 2.02 0.06
CA ILE A 30 -15.28 0.71 0.71
C ILE A 30 -16.41 0.80 1.73
N HIS A 31 -16.43 1.87 2.54
CA HIS A 31 -17.50 2.08 3.50
C HIS A 31 -18.87 2.23 2.80
N THR A 32 -18.94 3.05 1.75
CA THR A 32 -20.16 3.22 0.95
C THR A 32 -20.63 1.90 0.33
N PHE A 33 -19.72 1.15 -0.29
CA PHE A 33 -20.04 -0.16 -0.87
C PHE A 33 -20.57 -1.12 0.19
N THR A 34 -19.97 -1.15 1.37
CA THR A 34 -20.39 -2.01 2.49
C THR A 34 -21.78 -1.63 3.00
N ALA A 35 -22.09 -0.34 3.10
CA ALA A 35 -23.42 0.14 3.51
C ALA A 35 -24.50 -0.28 2.49
N THR A 36 -24.28 -0.01 1.19
CA THR A 36 -25.22 -0.42 0.13
C THR A 36 -25.37 -1.93 0.04
N ALA A 37 -24.27 -2.67 0.26
CA ALA A 37 -24.27 -4.12 0.32
C ALA A 37 -25.20 -4.66 1.42
N SER A 38 -25.15 -4.06 2.61
CA SER A 38 -26.03 -4.42 3.73
C SER A 38 -27.50 -4.15 3.41
N GLU A 39 -27.82 -3.00 2.80
CA GLU A 39 -29.19 -2.64 2.38
C GLU A 39 -29.76 -3.63 1.37
N VAL A 40 -28.96 -4.05 0.38
CA VAL A 40 -29.37 -5.05 -0.61
C VAL A 40 -29.60 -6.40 0.05
N GLY A 41 -28.72 -6.81 0.98
CA GLY A 41 -28.87 -8.05 1.74
C GLY A 41 -30.17 -8.07 2.56
N GLU A 42 -30.52 -6.96 3.20
CA GLU A 42 -31.76 -6.79 3.96
C GLU A 42 -32.99 -6.84 3.04
N ALA A 43 -32.96 -6.13 1.90
CA ALA A 43 -34.06 -6.14 0.93
C ALA A 43 -34.34 -7.55 0.38
N PHE A 44 -33.30 -8.33 0.06
CA PHE A 44 -33.48 -9.73 -0.36
C PHE A 44 -33.99 -10.63 0.77
N GLY A 45 -33.58 -10.39 2.02
CA GLY A 45 -34.09 -11.11 3.19
C GLY A 45 -35.58 -10.84 3.44
N ILE A 46 -36.05 -9.62 3.19
CA ILE A 46 -37.47 -9.24 3.30
C ILE A 46 -38.31 -9.86 2.18
N LEU A 47 -37.76 -10.00 0.97
CA LEU A 47 -38.50 -10.47 -0.21
C LEU A 47 -38.72 -11.98 -0.27
N GLY A 48 -38.10 -12.78 0.61
CA GLY A 48 -38.43 -14.19 0.86
C GLY A 48 -38.44 -15.13 -0.36
N ALA A 49 -37.92 -14.70 -1.50
CA ALA A 49 -38.02 -15.39 -2.77
C ALA A 49 -36.63 -15.78 -3.27
N CYS A 50 -36.35 -17.09 -3.24
CA CYS A 50 -35.11 -17.76 -3.66
C CYS A 50 -33.94 -17.72 -2.66
N ASP A 51 -34.09 -18.40 -1.53
CA ASP A 51 -33.10 -18.59 -0.46
C ASP A 51 -31.69 -18.94 -0.99
N GLY A 52 -31.58 -19.86 -1.95
CA GLY A 52 -30.28 -20.28 -2.50
C GLY A 52 -29.58 -19.25 -3.41
N ALA A 53 -30.32 -18.34 -4.05
CA ALA A 53 -29.73 -17.26 -4.84
C ALA A 53 -29.29 -16.11 -3.92
N THR A 54 -30.12 -15.79 -2.93
CA THR A 54 -29.83 -14.81 -1.88
C THR A 54 -28.60 -15.20 -1.06
N GLU A 55 -28.46 -16.46 -0.63
CA GLU A 55 -27.27 -16.95 0.07
C GLU A 55 -25.99 -16.81 -0.75
N LYS A 56 -26.03 -17.18 -2.04
CA LYS A 56 -24.87 -17.04 -2.94
C LYS A 56 -24.48 -15.58 -3.12
N TYR A 57 -25.47 -14.70 -3.28
CA TYR A 57 -25.24 -13.27 -3.41
C TYR A 57 -24.63 -12.68 -2.13
N GLN A 58 -25.20 -13.00 -0.96
CA GLN A 58 -24.67 -12.58 0.34
C GLN A 58 -23.22 -13.08 0.57
N LYS A 59 -22.92 -14.33 0.20
CA LYS A 59 -21.57 -14.90 0.31
C LYS A 59 -20.57 -14.20 -0.59
N LEU A 60 -20.95 -13.90 -1.84
CA LEU A 60 -20.12 -13.14 -2.77
C LEU A 60 -19.86 -11.75 -2.22
N LEU A 61 -20.91 -11.06 -1.80
CA LEU A 61 -20.86 -9.72 -1.25
C LEU A 61 -19.97 -9.62 -0.01
N SER A 62 -20.13 -10.53 0.94
CA SER A 62 -19.30 -10.64 2.14
C SER A 62 -17.82 -10.88 1.78
N SER A 63 -17.55 -11.76 0.82
CA SER A 63 -16.19 -12.03 0.34
C SER A 63 -15.57 -10.80 -0.33
N THR A 64 -16.35 -10.07 -1.12
CA THR A 64 -15.92 -8.83 -1.76
C THR A 64 -15.63 -7.73 -0.75
N VAL A 65 -16.52 -7.50 0.23
CA VAL A 65 -16.29 -6.53 1.33
C VAL A 65 -15.01 -6.86 2.07
N LYS A 66 -14.79 -8.14 2.40
CA LYS A 66 -13.57 -8.58 3.08
C LYS A 66 -12.31 -8.31 2.24
N ALA A 67 -12.32 -8.68 0.96
CA ALA A 67 -11.19 -8.47 0.07
C ALA A 67 -10.89 -6.97 -0.13
N LEU A 68 -11.92 -6.16 -0.33
CA LEU A 68 -11.80 -4.71 -0.44
C LEU A 68 -11.26 -4.09 0.84
N GLY A 69 -11.73 -4.54 2.00
CA GLY A 69 -11.25 -4.07 3.31
C GLY A 69 -9.76 -4.34 3.57
N HIS A 70 -9.15 -5.31 2.90
CA HIS A 70 -7.72 -5.60 3.03
C HIS A 70 -6.82 -4.73 2.11
N LEU A 71 -7.36 -4.13 1.06
CA LEU A 71 -6.57 -3.33 0.11
C LEU A 71 -5.85 -2.13 0.78
N PRO A 72 -6.51 -1.34 1.66
CA PRO A 72 -5.84 -0.24 2.36
C PRO A 72 -4.65 -0.71 3.20
N ASP A 73 -4.79 -1.85 3.88
CA ASP A 73 -3.73 -2.40 4.73
C ASP A 73 -2.52 -2.87 3.91
N VAL A 74 -2.76 -3.49 2.75
CA VAL A 74 -1.70 -3.89 1.82
C VAL A 74 -0.96 -2.68 1.29
N LEU A 75 -1.67 -1.65 0.83
CA LEU A 75 -1.06 -0.41 0.33
C LEU A 75 -0.22 0.28 1.40
N LYS A 76 -0.72 0.33 2.64
CA LYS A 76 0.02 0.89 3.78
C LYS A 76 1.29 0.11 4.10
N SER A 77 1.20 -1.22 4.09
CA SER A 77 2.37 -2.11 4.29
C SER A 77 3.44 -1.89 3.21
N ASP A 78 3.03 -1.74 1.95
CA ASP A 78 3.95 -1.45 0.85
C ASP A 78 4.57 -0.06 0.98
N ALA A 79 3.80 0.95 1.39
CA ALA A 79 4.32 2.29 1.69
C ALA A 79 5.40 2.25 2.78
N ASP A 80 5.17 1.50 3.87
CA ASP A 80 6.14 1.36 4.96
C ASP A 80 7.41 0.66 4.50
N ARG A 81 7.30 -0.38 3.66
CA ARG A 81 8.46 -1.05 3.05
C ARG A 81 9.26 -0.12 2.16
N LEU A 82 8.60 0.72 1.37
CA LEU A 82 9.26 1.72 0.51
C LEU A 82 10.05 2.73 1.35
N ARG A 83 9.49 3.20 2.48
CA ARG A 83 10.20 4.10 3.42
C ARG A 83 11.43 3.44 4.04
N ILE A 84 11.30 2.19 4.48
CA ILE A 84 12.41 1.42 5.02
C ILE A 84 13.53 1.29 3.98
N ASN A 85 13.18 0.98 2.74
CA ASN A 85 14.16 0.88 1.66
C ASN A 85 14.81 2.24 1.35
N ALA A 86 14.05 3.33 1.32
CA ALA A 86 14.59 4.68 1.13
C ALA A 86 15.65 5.02 2.19
N SER A 87 15.35 4.77 3.47
CA SER A 87 16.30 4.96 4.58
C SER A 87 17.57 4.14 4.39
N ARG A 88 17.43 2.86 4.01
CA ARG A 88 18.57 1.96 3.78
C ARG A 88 19.47 2.44 2.63
N TYR A 89 18.88 2.97 1.55
CA TYR A 89 19.67 3.53 0.45
C TYR A 89 20.42 4.80 0.90
N GLN A 90 19.79 5.68 1.67
CA GLN A 90 20.45 6.87 2.22
C GLN A 90 21.62 6.50 3.14
N ASP A 91 21.42 5.53 4.04
CA ASP A 91 22.47 5.05 4.95
C ASP A 91 23.64 4.44 4.17
N ALA A 92 23.34 3.64 3.13
CA ALA A 92 24.35 3.00 2.29
C ALA A 92 25.15 4.04 1.48
N ASP A 93 24.49 5.05 0.90
CA ASP A 93 25.16 6.14 0.20
C ASP A 93 26.07 6.94 1.15
N GLN A 94 25.59 7.25 2.35
CA GLN A 94 26.37 7.97 3.34
C GLN A 94 27.59 7.18 3.81
N ALA A 95 27.44 5.87 4.01
CA ALA A 95 28.55 4.96 4.31
C ALA A 95 29.58 4.93 3.17
N ALA A 96 29.13 4.82 1.92
CA ALA A 96 30.01 4.83 0.74
C ALA A 96 30.80 6.14 0.62
N ILE A 97 30.13 7.29 0.79
CA ILE A 97 30.78 8.61 0.81
C ILE A 97 31.80 8.69 1.96
N GLY A 98 31.46 8.18 3.15
CA GLY A 98 32.36 8.09 4.29
C GLY A 98 33.62 7.30 3.98
N HIS A 99 33.48 6.12 3.37
CA HIS A 99 34.60 5.30 2.93
C HIS A 99 35.48 6.03 1.91
N LEU A 100 34.90 6.63 0.87
CA LEU A 100 35.66 7.37 -0.15
C LEU A 100 36.44 8.55 0.43
N ARG A 101 35.92 9.23 1.46
CA ARG A 101 36.62 10.31 2.16
C ARG A 101 37.72 9.81 3.09
N SER A 102 37.59 8.61 3.63
CA SER A 102 38.56 8.01 4.56
C SER A 102 39.80 7.42 3.86
N VAL A 103 39.71 7.16 2.55
CA VAL A 103 40.85 6.65 1.76
C VAL A 103 41.82 7.80 1.47
N PRO A 104 43.10 7.71 1.89
CA PRO A 104 44.10 8.71 1.53
C PRO A 104 44.24 8.79 0.01
N ARG A 105 44.11 9.98 -0.57
CA ARG A 105 44.46 10.17 -1.98
C ARG A 105 45.97 9.97 -2.13
N TYR A 106 46.36 8.89 -2.77
CA TYR A 106 47.75 8.67 -3.16
C TYR A 106 48.13 9.76 -4.17
N GLN A 107 48.79 10.83 -3.71
CA GLN A 107 49.51 11.76 -4.58
C GLN A 107 50.81 11.05 -4.95
N GLY A 108 50.81 10.36 -6.10
CA GLY A 108 52.03 9.85 -6.71
C GLY A 108 52.97 11.02 -7.01
N ALA A 109 54.22 10.88 -6.55
CA ALA A 109 55.33 11.80 -6.80
C ALA A 109 55.76 11.83 -8.27
#